data_AF-T0PT93-F1
#
_entry.id   AF-T0PT93-F1
#
_cell.length_a   1.000
_cell.length_b   1.000
_cell.length_c   1.000
_cell.angle_alpha   90.00
_cell.angle_beta   90.00
_cell.angle_gamma   90.00
#
_symmetry.space_group_name_H-M   'P 1'
#
loop_
_entity.id
_entity.type
_entity.pdbx_description
1 polymer ?
#
loop_
_entity_poly.entity_id
_entity_poly.type
_entity_poly.pdbx_seq_one_letter_code
_entity_poly.pdbx_strand_id
1 'polypeptide(L)'
;IIFPLALFATSPMVHLSRALALAAIVGIVVADNSKIHPKLLQKLEAETIDGITIAIEFKGTAEEVLVSPKLESASIESRAELAEAVKSVLEDHATSVQASALKLLASSKLESAVEHSSFWINNVVYAKGVSLDVIQALAKLPEVAFV
;
A
#
# COMPACT_ATOMS: atom_id res chain seq x y z
N ILE A 1 -20.20 -13.65 75.80
CA ILE A 1 -20.69 -14.77 74.98
C ILE A 1 -20.79 -14.26 73.53
N ILE A 2 -20.12 -14.95 72.59
CA ILE A 2 -20.23 -14.89 71.10
C ILE A 2 -19.40 -13.81 70.33
N PHE A 3 -18.33 -14.27 69.67
CA PHE A 3 -17.85 -13.90 68.31
C PHE A 3 -18.74 -14.60 67.26
N PRO A 4 -18.69 -14.38 65.92
CA PRO A 4 -18.01 -13.38 65.06
C PRO A 4 -18.93 -12.81 63.93
N LEU A 5 -18.44 -11.92 63.03
CA LEU A 5 -18.60 -12.09 61.56
C LEU A 5 -17.73 -11.09 60.77
N ALA A 6 -17.00 -11.62 59.79
CA ALA A 6 -16.24 -10.87 58.80
C ALA A 6 -17.14 -10.34 57.68
N LEU A 7 -16.80 -9.18 57.11
CA LEU A 7 -17.28 -8.78 55.78
C LEU A 7 -16.14 -8.12 54.99
N PHE A 8 -15.71 -8.82 53.95
CA PHE A 8 -14.85 -8.33 52.89
C PHE A 8 -15.58 -7.23 52.10
N ALA A 9 -14.92 -6.09 51.84
CA ALA A 9 -15.33 -5.14 50.81
C ALA A 9 -14.10 -4.47 50.18
N THR A 10 -13.65 -5.07 49.07
CA THR A 10 -13.14 -4.49 47.82
C THR A 10 -12.46 -3.11 47.83
N SER A 11 -11.17 -3.13 47.47
CA SER A 11 -10.34 -1.98 47.13
C SER A 11 -10.92 -1.13 45.97
N PRO A 12 -10.84 0.21 46.02
CA PRO A 12 -11.11 1.05 44.87
C PRO A 12 -9.92 1.06 43.90
N MET A 13 -10.23 0.64 42.68
CA MET A 13 -9.39 0.57 41.50
C MET A 13 -8.96 1.98 41.06
N VAL A 14 -7.68 2.33 41.25
CA VAL A 14 -7.08 3.53 40.66
C VAL A 14 -6.15 3.07 39.54
N HIS A 15 -6.67 2.97 38.31
CA HIS A 15 -5.82 2.83 37.13
C HIS A 15 -5.77 4.15 36.37
N LEU A 16 -4.66 4.82 36.68
CA LEU A 16 -4.09 6.00 36.09
C LEU A 16 -4.06 5.94 34.56
N SER A 17 -4.57 7.01 33.97
CA SER A 17 -4.65 7.32 32.55
C SER A 17 -3.33 7.09 31.79
N ARG A 18 -3.41 6.40 30.65
CA ARG A 18 -2.42 6.57 29.56
C ARG A 18 -3.18 6.81 28.26
N ALA A 19 -3.54 8.06 28.00
CA ALA A 19 -3.90 8.51 26.67
C ALA A 19 -2.60 8.58 25.85
N LEU A 20 -2.41 7.64 24.93
CA LEU A 20 -1.35 7.69 23.93
C LEU A 20 -1.80 8.66 22.84
N ALA A 21 -1.38 9.93 22.93
CA ALA A 21 -1.57 10.89 21.87
C ALA A 21 -0.60 10.58 20.72
N LEU A 22 -1.09 9.92 19.66
CA LEU A 22 -0.39 9.83 18.39
C LEU A 22 -0.49 11.20 17.71
N ALA A 23 0.53 12.03 17.92
CA ALA A 23 0.73 13.23 17.11
C ALA A 23 1.08 12.79 15.68
N ALA A 24 0.09 12.82 14.78
CA ALA A 24 0.33 12.68 13.35
C ALA A 24 1.08 13.93 12.87
N ILE A 25 2.40 13.82 12.76
CA ILE A 25 3.20 14.80 12.03
C ILE A 25 2.79 14.65 10.57
N VAL A 26 1.91 15.53 10.09
CA VAL A 26 1.68 15.70 8.65
C VAL A 26 2.92 16.40 8.10
N GLY A 27 3.98 15.63 7.91
CA GLY A 27 5.07 16.06 7.05
C GLY A 27 4.48 16.32 5.68
N ILE A 28 4.65 17.53 5.16
CA ILE A 28 4.39 17.79 3.74
C ILE A 28 5.44 16.98 2.99
N VAL A 29 5.10 15.72 2.67
CA VAL A 29 5.89 14.93 1.75
C VAL A 29 5.69 15.60 0.39
N VAL A 30 6.70 16.38 -0.01
CA VAL A 30 6.81 16.92 -1.38
C VAL A 30 6.92 15.72 -2.31
N ALA A 31 6.32 15.82 -3.49
CA ALA A 31 6.40 14.73 -4.47
C ALA A 31 7.87 14.41 -4.74
N ASP A 32 8.22 13.13 -4.69
CA ASP A 32 9.56 12.68 -5.03
C ASP A 32 9.67 12.58 -6.56
N ASN A 33 9.97 13.71 -7.19
CA ASN A 33 10.08 13.81 -8.65
C ASN A 33 11.15 12.87 -9.23
N SER A 34 12.04 12.29 -8.41
CA SER A 34 12.99 11.28 -8.88
C SER A 34 12.31 9.98 -9.30
N LYS A 35 11.09 9.72 -8.80
CA LYS A 35 10.27 8.56 -9.17
C LYS A 35 9.42 8.80 -10.41
N ILE A 36 9.28 10.04 -10.88
CA ILE A 36 8.47 10.36 -12.05
C ILE A 36 9.38 10.35 -13.28
N HIS A 37 9.02 9.61 -14.31
CA HIS A 37 9.83 9.51 -15.50
C HIS A 37 10.10 10.91 -16.12
N PRO A 38 11.36 11.26 -16.46
CA PRO A 38 11.68 12.61 -16.96
C PRO A 38 10.89 13.02 -18.21
N LYS A 39 10.60 12.07 -19.11
CA LYS A 39 9.74 12.32 -20.28
C LYS A 39 8.27 12.57 -19.91
N LEU A 40 7.78 11.97 -18.82
CA LEU A 40 6.44 12.21 -18.32
C LEU A 40 6.38 13.63 -17.73
N LEU A 41 7.38 14.03 -16.92
CA LEU A 41 7.51 15.42 -16.44
C LEU A 41 7.55 16.43 -17.59
N GLN A 42 8.41 16.21 -18.59
CA GLN A 42 8.48 17.11 -19.76
C GLN A 42 7.16 17.21 -20.53
N LYS A 43 6.41 16.09 -20.66
CA LYS A 43 5.09 16.09 -21.29
C LYS A 43 4.04 16.86 -20.50
N LEU A 44 4.07 16.73 -19.17
CA LEU A 44 3.18 17.45 -18.25
C LEU A 44 3.46 18.97 -18.24
N GLU A 45 4.73 19.36 -18.44
CA GLU A 45 5.14 20.77 -18.51
C GLU A 45 4.86 21.41 -19.88
N ALA A 46 4.94 20.63 -20.97
CA ALA A 46 4.84 21.13 -22.33
C ALA A 46 3.40 21.21 -22.88
N GLU A 47 2.48 20.41 -22.34
CA GLU A 47 1.11 20.28 -22.87
C GLU A 47 0.08 20.17 -21.73
N THR A 48 -1.09 20.78 -21.90
CA THR A 48 -2.29 20.47 -21.12
C THR A 48 -2.85 19.13 -21.61
N ILE A 49 -2.17 18.02 -21.31
CA ILE A 49 -2.59 16.70 -21.79
C ILE A 49 -3.70 16.17 -20.90
N ASP A 50 -4.93 16.28 -21.38
CA ASP A 50 -6.04 15.46 -20.87
C ASP A 50 -5.81 14.00 -21.32
N GLY A 51 -5.96 13.04 -20.40
CA GLY A 51 -5.99 11.62 -20.78
C GLY A 51 -4.65 10.86 -20.73
N ILE A 52 -3.64 11.30 -19.96
CA ILE A 52 -2.36 10.60 -19.84
C ILE A 52 -2.55 9.17 -19.30
N THR A 53 -1.89 8.21 -19.95
CA THR A 53 -1.70 6.85 -19.43
C THR A 53 -0.32 6.73 -18.79
N ILE A 54 -0.27 6.27 -17.55
CA ILE A 54 0.97 6.03 -16.79
C ILE A 54 1.09 4.55 -16.40
N ALA A 55 2.32 4.13 -16.13
CA ALA A 55 2.63 2.84 -15.52
C ALA A 55 3.20 3.11 -14.13
N ILE A 56 2.62 2.51 -13.11
CA ILE A 56 3.04 2.65 -11.72
C ILE A 56 3.77 1.36 -11.35
N GLU A 57 5.09 1.47 -11.23
CA GLU A 57 5.95 0.36 -10.83
C GLU A 57 6.17 0.39 -9.32
N PHE A 58 6.00 -0.76 -8.70
CA PHE A 58 6.11 -0.90 -7.25
C PHE A 58 7.41 -1.62 -6.86
N LYS A 59 7.86 -1.36 -5.64
CA LYS A 59 8.99 -2.08 -5.03
C LYS A 59 8.64 -3.54 -4.78
N GLY A 60 9.67 -4.40 -4.71
CA GLY A 60 9.48 -5.83 -4.58
C GLY A 60 9.06 -6.41 -5.93
N THR A 61 10.04 -6.64 -6.81
CA THR A 61 9.77 -7.25 -8.12
C THR A 61 9.27 -8.67 -7.94
N ALA A 62 8.64 -9.24 -8.97
CA ALA A 62 8.20 -10.62 -8.91
C ALA A 62 9.39 -11.56 -8.60
N GLU A 63 10.55 -11.33 -9.19
CA GLU A 63 11.76 -12.11 -8.94
C GLU A 63 12.19 -12.06 -7.48
N GLU A 64 12.19 -10.88 -6.85
CA GLU A 64 12.54 -10.72 -5.44
C GLU A 64 11.57 -11.46 -4.51
N VAL A 65 10.28 -11.43 -4.86
CA VAL A 65 9.20 -12.06 -4.07
C VAL A 65 9.21 -13.57 -4.21
N LEU A 66 9.66 -14.10 -5.35
CA LEU A 66 9.73 -15.53 -5.61
C LEU A 66 10.87 -16.24 -4.87
N VAL A 67 11.88 -15.50 -4.40
CA VAL A 67 12.92 -16.01 -3.49
C VAL A 67 12.46 -15.92 -2.01
N SER A 68 11.16 -15.74 -1.76
CA SER A 68 10.66 -15.60 -0.39
C SER A 68 10.64 -16.94 0.38
N PRO A 69 10.85 -16.90 1.71
CA PRO A 69 10.78 -18.09 2.56
C PRO A 69 9.43 -18.82 2.49
N LYS A 70 8.36 -18.14 2.04
CA LYS A 70 7.02 -18.71 1.88
C LYS A 70 6.98 -19.78 0.78
N LEU A 71 7.76 -19.61 -0.30
CA LEU A 71 7.91 -20.62 -1.35
C LEU A 71 8.89 -21.72 -0.95
N GLU A 72 9.97 -21.37 -0.26
CA GLU A 72 10.98 -22.34 0.20
C GLU A 72 10.45 -23.31 1.27
N SER A 73 9.51 -22.84 2.11
CA SER A 73 8.89 -23.64 3.18
C SER A 73 7.65 -24.41 2.74
N ALA A 74 7.16 -24.19 1.52
CA ALA A 74 6.02 -24.92 0.99
C ALA A 74 6.42 -26.38 0.68
N SER A 75 5.64 -27.34 1.16
CA SER A 75 5.74 -28.73 0.71
C SER A 75 5.13 -28.82 -0.69
N ILE A 76 5.98 -28.81 -1.71
CA ILE A 76 5.56 -28.82 -3.11
C ILE A 76 5.78 -30.23 -3.66
N GLU A 77 4.69 -30.97 -3.86
CA GLU A 77 4.71 -32.36 -4.32
C GLU A 77 4.48 -32.46 -5.84
N SER A 78 3.96 -31.39 -6.47
CA SER A 78 3.68 -31.36 -7.90
C SER A 78 3.97 -30.01 -8.58
N ARG A 79 4.10 -30.03 -9.92
CA ARG A 79 4.25 -28.81 -10.73
C ARG A 79 3.01 -27.91 -10.67
N ALA A 80 1.83 -28.50 -10.46
CA ALA A 80 0.58 -27.75 -10.32
C ALA A 80 0.57 -26.99 -8.99
N GLU A 81 0.94 -27.64 -7.90
CA GLU A 81 1.07 -27.00 -6.57
C GLU A 81 2.13 -25.89 -6.58
N LEU A 82 3.27 -26.09 -7.28
CA LEU A 82 4.26 -25.03 -7.46
C LEU A 82 3.66 -23.80 -8.14
N ALA A 83 2.90 -24.00 -9.23
CA ALA A 83 2.30 -22.91 -9.97
C ALA A 83 1.25 -22.15 -9.14
N GLU A 84 0.45 -22.87 -8.34
CA GLU A 84 -0.52 -22.26 -7.43
C GLU A 84 0.17 -21.50 -6.29
N ALA A 85 1.23 -22.06 -5.69
CA ALA A 85 2.00 -21.39 -4.65
C ALA A 85 2.66 -20.10 -5.17
N VAL A 86 3.30 -20.17 -6.36
CA VAL A 86 3.90 -19.02 -7.04
C VAL A 86 2.86 -17.94 -7.32
N LYS A 87 1.72 -18.34 -7.90
CA LYS A 87 0.62 -17.41 -8.19
C LYS A 87 0.12 -16.73 -6.91
N SER A 88 -0.18 -17.50 -5.87
CA SER A 88 -0.68 -16.96 -4.60
C SER A 88 0.31 -15.99 -3.96
N VAL A 89 1.60 -16.32 -3.95
CA VAL A 89 2.64 -15.44 -3.40
C VAL A 89 2.71 -14.10 -4.16
N LEU A 90 2.62 -14.12 -5.48
CA LEU A 90 2.63 -12.90 -6.29
C LEU A 90 1.34 -12.09 -6.15
N GLU A 91 0.17 -12.74 -6.12
CA GLU A 91 -1.12 -12.07 -5.91
C GLU A 91 -1.20 -11.41 -4.53
N ASP A 92 -0.76 -12.11 -3.47
CA ASP A 92 -0.73 -11.57 -2.10
C ASP A 92 0.18 -10.35 -2.02
N HIS A 93 1.38 -10.44 -2.62
CA HIS A 93 2.34 -9.35 -2.62
C HIS A 93 1.80 -8.13 -3.37
N ALA A 94 1.31 -8.33 -4.60
CA ALA A 94 0.74 -7.25 -5.41
C ALA A 94 -0.48 -6.62 -4.72
N THR A 95 -1.37 -7.43 -4.13
CA THR A 95 -2.54 -6.92 -3.39
C THR A 95 -2.12 -6.02 -2.23
N SER A 96 -1.11 -6.43 -1.47
CA SER A 96 -0.59 -5.65 -0.35
C SER A 96 0.09 -4.36 -0.81
N VAL A 97 1.02 -4.47 -1.75
CA VAL A 97 1.86 -3.36 -2.20
C VAL A 97 1.10 -2.34 -3.03
N GLN A 98 0.10 -2.76 -3.81
CA GLN A 98 -0.65 -1.84 -4.68
C GLN A 98 -1.85 -1.18 -3.99
N ALA A 99 -2.20 -1.61 -2.77
CA ALA A 99 -3.43 -1.19 -2.07
C ALA A 99 -3.58 0.34 -1.96
N SER A 100 -2.53 1.07 -1.55
CA SER A 100 -2.62 2.52 -1.36
C SER A 100 -2.77 3.26 -2.68
N ALA A 101 -2.05 2.82 -3.72
CA ALA A 101 -2.16 3.40 -5.06
C ALA A 101 -3.55 3.18 -5.64
N LEU A 102 -4.08 1.95 -5.58
CA LEU A 102 -5.44 1.65 -6.04
C LEU A 102 -6.49 2.47 -5.30
N LYS A 103 -6.32 2.65 -3.97
CA LYS A 103 -7.20 3.51 -3.17
C LYS A 103 -7.13 4.99 -3.58
N LEU A 104 -5.95 5.49 -3.95
CA LEU A 104 -5.78 6.84 -4.48
C LEU A 104 -6.48 6.99 -5.83
N LEU A 105 -6.27 6.04 -6.75
CA LEU A 105 -6.88 6.04 -8.09
C LEU A 105 -8.41 5.93 -8.03
N ALA A 106 -8.94 5.16 -7.07
CA ALA A 106 -10.37 5.02 -6.84
C ALA A 106 -11.00 6.18 -6.05
N SER A 107 -10.22 7.15 -5.59
CA SER A 107 -10.73 8.24 -4.77
C SER A 107 -11.59 9.21 -5.60
N SER A 108 -12.85 9.38 -5.19
CA SER A 108 -13.81 10.32 -5.80
C SER A 108 -13.47 11.81 -5.61
N LYS A 109 -12.38 12.13 -4.90
CA LYS A 109 -11.85 13.49 -4.81
C LYS A 109 -11.14 13.94 -6.09
N LEU A 110 -10.89 13.00 -6.99
CA LEU A 110 -10.35 13.27 -8.32
C LEU A 110 -11.54 13.54 -9.24
N GLU A 111 -11.48 14.63 -10.03
CA GLU A 111 -12.60 15.11 -10.84
C GLU A 111 -13.09 14.12 -11.90
N SER A 112 -12.41 13.00 -12.10
CA SER A 112 -12.80 11.92 -13.01
C SER A 112 -12.36 10.57 -12.45
N ALA A 113 -13.19 9.54 -12.69
CA ALA A 113 -12.85 8.17 -12.33
C ALA A 113 -11.66 7.72 -13.20
N VAL A 114 -10.53 7.42 -12.56
CA VAL A 114 -9.34 6.95 -13.25
C VAL A 114 -9.51 5.48 -13.62
N GLU A 115 -9.57 5.21 -14.92
CA GLU A 115 -9.53 3.84 -15.44
C GLU A 115 -8.16 3.23 -15.11
N HIS A 116 -8.13 2.08 -14.45
CA HIS A 116 -6.88 1.44 -14.08
C HIS A 116 -6.96 -0.09 -14.18
N SER A 117 -5.80 -0.72 -14.31
CA SER A 117 -5.61 -2.17 -14.40
C SER A 117 -4.39 -2.57 -13.59
N SER A 118 -4.57 -3.52 -12.67
CA SER A 118 -3.51 -4.07 -11.80
C SER A 118 -3.00 -5.38 -12.36
N PHE A 119 -1.68 -5.56 -12.37
CA PHE A 119 -1.00 -6.75 -12.82
C PHE A 119 -0.07 -7.27 -11.72
N TRP A 120 -0.39 -8.45 -11.19
CA TRP A 120 0.39 -9.09 -10.14
C TRP A 120 1.70 -9.71 -10.65
N ILE A 121 1.74 -10.15 -11.91
CA ILE A 121 2.90 -10.84 -12.51
C ILE A 121 4.15 -9.97 -12.52
N ASN A 122 4.01 -8.68 -12.82
CA ASN A 122 5.11 -7.73 -12.88
C ASN A 122 5.01 -6.66 -11.79
N ASN A 123 4.04 -6.78 -10.88
CA ASN A 123 3.73 -5.81 -9.84
C ASN A 123 3.60 -4.37 -10.38
N VAL A 124 2.82 -4.19 -11.46
CA VAL A 124 2.57 -2.89 -12.11
C VAL A 124 1.08 -2.56 -12.13
N VAL A 125 0.74 -1.29 -11.95
CA VAL A 125 -0.62 -0.76 -12.20
C VAL A 125 -0.56 0.23 -13.37
N TYR A 126 -1.39 0.01 -14.38
CA TYR A 126 -1.59 0.99 -15.44
C TYR A 126 -2.82 1.84 -15.13
N ALA A 127 -2.71 3.15 -15.31
CA ALA A 127 -3.79 4.08 -15.05
C ALA A 127 -3.90 5.09 -16.20
N LYS A 128 -5.12 5.42 -16.61
CA LYS A 128 -5.43 6.31 -17.74
C LYS A 128 -6.30 7.48 -17.29
N GLY A 129 -6.03 8.65 -17.85
CA GLY A 129 -6.73 9.88 -17.47
C GLY A 129 -6.23 10.43 -16.14
N VAL A 130 -4.94 10.24 -15.86
CA VAL A 130 -4.34 10.63 -14.60
C VAL A 130 -3.88 12.08 -14.66
N SER A 131 -4.30 12.91 -13.69
CA SER A 131 -3.85 14.29 -13.58
C SER A 131 -2.47 14.40 -12.91
N LEU A 132 -1.80 15.55 -13.09
CA LEU A 132 -0.51 15.83 -12.47
C LEU A 132 -0.55 15.66 -10.94
N ASP A 133 -1.62 16.11 -10.28
CA ASP A 133 -1.78 15.98 -8.84
C ASP A 133 -1.82 14.52 -8.38
N VAL A 134 -2.42 13.64 -9.18
CA VAL A 134 -2.46 12.20 -8.89
C VAL A 134 -1.09 11.57 -9.11
N ILE A 135 -0.38 11.92 -10.19
CA ILE A 135 0.99 11.46 -10.45
C ILE A 135 1.90 11.86 -9.28
N GLN A 136 1.80 13.11 -8.83
CA GLN A 136 2.54 13.60 -7.68
C GLN A 136 2.15 12.91 -6.37
N ALA A 137 0.87 12.60 -6.16
CA ALA A 137 0.40 11.85 -4.99
C ALA A 137 0.93 10.41 -4.99
N LEU A 138 0.93 9.74 -6.14
CA LEU A 138 1.49 8.40 -6.32
C LEU A 138 2.99 8.37 -6.05
N ALA A 139 3.75 9.36 -6.53
CA ALA A 139 5.19 9.45 -6.28
C ALA A 139 5.55 9.59 -4.78
N LYS A 140 4.63 10.07 -3.94
CA LYS A 140 4.84 10.17 -2.49
C LYS A 140 4.71 8.83 -1.78
N LEU A 141 4.10 7.82 -2.40
CA LEU A 141 3.94 6.51 -1.79
C LEU A 141 5.29 5.80 -1.63
N PRO A 142 5.65 5.32 -0.43
CA PRO A 142 6.94 4.65 -0.20
C PRO A 142 7.07 3.33 -0.96
N GLU A 143 5.97 2.65 -1.24
CA GLU A 143 5.87 1.41 -2.02
C GLU A 143 6.08 1.61 -3.53
N VAL A 144 5.82 2.82 -4.04
CA VAL A 144 6.02 3.15 -5.46
C VAL A 144 7.52 3.34 -5.69
N ALA A 145 8.04 2.59 -6.65
CA ALA A 145 9.41 2.71 -7.14
C ALA A 145 9.47 3.77 -8.24
N PHE A 146 8.52 3.73 -9.18
CA PHE A 146 8.56 4.57 -10.38
C PHE A 146 7.15 4.83 -10.96
N VAL A 147 6.97 5.96 -11.63
CA VAL A 147 5.72 6.42 -12.27
C VAL A 147 6.02 7.02 -13.65
#